data_AF-A0A7M1B8E6-F1
#
_entry.id   AF-A0A7M1B8E6-F1
#
_cell.length_a   1.000
_cell.length_b   1.000
_cell.length_c   1.000
_cell.angle_alpha   90.00
_cell.angle_beta   90.00
_cell.angle_gamma   90.00
#
_symmetry.space_group_name_H-M   'P 1'
#
loop_
_entity.id
_entity.type
_entity.pdbx_description
1 polymer ?
#
loop_
_entity_poly.entity_id
_entity_poly.type
_entity_poly.pdbx_seq_one_letter_code
_entity_poly.pdbx_strand_id
1 'polypeptide(L)'
;MSKPQFVFTQRKNSFSVHIPNLEDLSVADIQIIETFVENRKGIFDFNTYTFVIPKKLEFHEFIALLKHINMNAECSQQEMGNSSSSNVVSFGQYKGMLYSDLPDAYLLWLKDNYRGRESAFVRQELTNRNL
;
A
#
# COMPACT_ATOMS: atom_id res chain seq x y z
N MET A 1 -10.06 14.90 -19.39
CA MET A 1 -10.11 14.18 -18.10
C MET A 1 -9.13 13.03 -18.19
N SER A 2 -8.10 13.04 -17.35
CA SER A 2 -7.16 11.92 -17.24
C SER A 2 -7.82 10.76 -16.52
N LYS A 3 -7.54 9.52 -16.94
CA LYS A 3 -8.08 8.32 -16.29
C LYS A 3 -7.17 7.94 -15.12
N PRO A 4 -7.68 7.43 -13.98
CA PRO A 4 -6.83 6.96 -12.89
C PRO A 4 -5.88 5.86 -13.35
N GLN A 5 -4.61 5.99 -13.00
CA GLN A 5 -3.61 4.94 -13.19
C GLN A 5 -3.39 4.25 -11.85
N PHE A 6 -3.63 2.95 -11.79
CA PHE A 6 -3.45 2.13 -10.59
C PHE A 6 -2.30 1.15 -10.82
N VAL A 7 -1.25 1.28 -10.03
CA VAL A 7 -0.14 0.34 -9.98
C VAL A 7 -0.36 -0.58 -8.78
N PHE A 8 -0.85 -1.79 -9.04
CA PHE A 8 -1.22 -2.77 -8.04
C PHE A 8 -0.02 -3.63 -7.65
N THR A 9 0.22 -3.73 -6.35
CA THR A 9 1.27 -4.56 -5.77
C THR A 9 0.67 -5.53 -4.77
N GLN A 10 0.78 -6.81 -5.08
CA GLN A 10 0.28 -7.90 -4.23
C GLN A 10 1.24 -8.18 -3.07
N ARG A 11 0.71 -8.39 -1.87
CA ARG A 11 1.48 -8.82 -0.70
C ARG A 11 0.81 -10.02 -0.05
N LYS A 12 1.51 -10.64 0.91
CA LYS A 12 1.11 -11.89 1.56
C LYS A 12 -0.31 -11.85 2.17
N ASN A 13 -0.66 -10.73 2.83
CA ASN A 13 -1.94 -10.54 3.54
C ASN A 13 -2.63 -9.20 3.21
N SER A 14 -2.11 -8.44 2.27
CA SER A 14 -2.60 -7.12 1.89
C SER A 14 -2.28 -6.86 0.43
N PHE A 15 -2.82 -5.77 -0.11
CA PHE A 15 -2.32 -5.20 -1.35
C PHE A 15 -2.16 -3.70 -1.19
N SER A 16 -1.22 -3.14 -1.94
CA SER A 16 -1.01 -1.70 -2.05
C SER A 16 -1.23 -1.28 -3.49
N VAL A 17 -1.77 -0.09 -3.68
CA VAL A 17 -1.99 0.48 -5.01
C VAL A 17 -1.45 1.90 -5.04
N HIS A 18 -0.49 2.13 -5.92
CA HIS A 18 0.10 3.44 -6.17
C HIS A 18 -0.60 4.13 -7.34
N ILE A 19 -0.86 5.44 -7.22
CA ILE A 19 -1.58 6.26 -8.17
C ILE A 19 -0.65 7.38 -8.65
N PRO A 20 0.18 7.13 -9.68
CA PRO A 20 1.20 8.09 -10.10
C PRO A 20 0.59 9.40 -10.63
N ASN A 21 -0.63 9.36 -11.16
CA ASN A 21 -1.31 10.51 -11.72
C ASN A 21 -2.40 11.08 -10.81
N LEU A 22 -2.29 10.90 -9.48
CA LEU A 22 -3.27 11.40 -8.52
C LEU A 22 -3.53 12.91 -8.67
N GLU A 23 -2.48 13.69 -8.94
CA GLU A 23 -2.58 15.15 -9.13
C GLU A 23 -3.36 15.56 -10.39
N ASP A 24 -3.39 14.69 -11.41
CA ASP A 24 -4.12 14.93 -12.66
C ASP A 24 -5.60 14.52 -12.58
N LEU A 25 -6.02 13.92 -11.46
CA LEU A 25 -7.38 13.46 -11.24
C LEU A 25 -8.30 14.59 -10.78
N SER A 26 -9.59 14.44 -11.10
CA SER A 26 -10.59 15.35 -10.57
C SER A 26 -10.79 15.11 -9.07
N VAL A 27 -11.17 16.15 -8.33
CA VAL A 27 -11.50 16.03 -6.90
C VAL A 27 -12.58 14.98 -6.66
N ALA A 28 -13.54 14.84 -7.59
CA ALA A 28 -14.58 13.81 -7.52
C ALA A 28 -13.99 12.38 -7.63
N ASP A 29 -13.02 12.16 -8.51
CA ASP A 29 -12.37 10.84 -8.64
C ASP A 29 -11.57 10.51 -7.37
N ILE A 30 -10.86 11.50 -6.81
CA ILE A 30 -10.10 11.33 -5.55
C ILE A 30 -11.05 10.96 -4.40
N GLN A 31 -12.21 11.62 -4.28
CA GLN A 31 -13.21 11.29 -3.27
C GLN A 31 -13.79 9.88 -3.43
N ILE A 32 -13.99 9.41 -4.67
CA ILE A 32 -14.43 8.04 -4.93
C ILE A 32 -13.36 7.05 -4.44
N ILE A 33 -12.09 7.34 -4.67
CA ILE A 33 -10.98 6.50 -4.24
C ILE A 33 -10.87 6.48 -2.71
N GLU A 34 -10.94 7.64 -2.04
CA GLU A 34 -10.99 7.71 -0.57
C GLU A 34 -12.13 6.86 -0.02
N THR A 35 -13.34 7.06 -0.54
CA THR A 35 -14.54 6.32 -0.12
C THR A 35 -14.36 4.81 -0.35
N PHE A 36 -13.73 4.42 -1.46
CA PHE A 36 -13.43 3.02 -1.77
C PHE A 36 -12.46 2.39 -0.74
N VAL A 37 -11.45 3.15 -0.31
CA VAL A 37 -10.44 2.72 0.65
C VAL A 37 -11.02 2.67 2.07
N GLU A 38 -11.75 3.72 2.48
CA GLU A 38 -12.38 3.82 3.80
C GLU A 38 -13.42 2.70 4.01
N ASN A 39 -14.29 2.44 3.03
CA ASN A 39 -15.27 1.35 3.09
C ASN A 39 -14.64 -0.03 3.27
N ARG A 40 -13.37 -0.20 2.87
CA ARG A 40 -12.61 -1.45 3.03
C ARG A 40 -11.63 -1.42 4.20
N LYS A 41 -11.74 -0.42 5.09
CA LYS A 41 -10.84 -0.21 6.23
C LYS A 41 -9.36 -0.15 5.80
N GLY A 42 -9.12 0.39 4.61
CA GLY A 42 -7.78 0.68 4.12
C GLY A 42 -7.26 2.02 4.63
N ILE A 43 -6.03 2.31 4.28
CA ILE A 43 -5.34 3.56 4.59
C ILE A 43 -4.89 4.17 3.27
N PHE A 44 -5.20 5.45 3.06
CA PHE A 44 -4.71 6.23 1.91
C PHE A 44 -3.61 7.18 2.40
N ASP A 45 -2.42 7.11 1.82
CA ASP A 45 -1.33 8.06 2.06
C ASP A 45 -1.22 9.04 0.87
N PHE A 46 -1.61 10.28 1.13
CA PHE A 46 -1.53 11.37 0.16
C PHE A 46 -0.11 11.87 -0.09
N ASN A 47 0.88 11.51 0.72
CA ASN A 47 2.26 11.93 0.46
C ASN A 47 2.94 11.02 -0.57
N THR A 48 2.57 9.74 -0.59
CA THR A 48 3.14 8.72 -1.49
C THR A 48 2.17 8.30 -2.58
N TYR A 49 1.00 8.94 -2.67
CA TYR A 49 -0.08 8.65 -3.61
C TYR A 49 -0.45 7.17 -3.63
N THR A 50 -0.42 6.52 -2.47
CA THR A 50 -0.55 5.08 -2.33
C THR A 50 -1.60 4.75 -1.29
N PHE A 51 -2.47 3.79 -1.60
CA PHE A 51 -3.36 3.22 -0.60
C PHE A 51 -3.08 1.75 -0.35
N VAL A 52 -3.37 1.31 0.87
CA VAL A 52 -3.18 -0.06 1.33
C VAL A 52 -4.48 -0.58 1.91
N ILE A 53 -4.89 -1.77 1.49
CA ILE A 53 -6.05 -2.47 2.06
C ILE A 53 -5.57 -3.78 2.70
N PRO A 54 -5.84 -4.01 4.01
CA PRO A 54 -5.38 -5.19 4.75
C PRO A 54 -6.26 -6.41 4.44
N LYS A 55 -6.37 -6.76 3.16
CA LYS A 55 -7.10 -7.92 2.69
C LYS A 55 -6.28 -8.59 1.59
N LYS A 56 -6.23 -9.92 1.60
CA LYS A 56 -5.67 -10.66 0.47
C LYS A 56 -6.61 -10.50 -0.72
N LEU A 57 -6.07 -10.04 -1.83
CA LEU A 57 -6.80 -9.80 -3.07
C LEU A 57 -5.85 -10.07 -4.23
N GLU A 58 -6.31 -10.79 -5.24
CA GLU A 58 -5.58 -11.01 -6.48
C GLU A 58 -5.82 -9.84 -7.45
N PHE A 59 -4.88 -9.60 -8.38
CA PHE A 59 -4.97 -8.47 -9.32
C PHE A 59 -6.26 -8.48 -10.16
N HIS A 60 -6.69 -9.66 -10.61
CA HIS A 60 -7.94 -9.78 -11.39
C HIS A 60 -9.18 -9.44 -10.56
N GLU A 61 -9.18 -9.73 -9.26
CA GLU A 61 -10.27 -9.36 -8.36
C GLU A 61 -10.30 -7.85 -8.14
N PHE A 62 -9.13 -7.21 -8.04
CA PHE A 62 -9.02 -5.76 -7.98
C PHE A 62 -9.63 -5.08 -9.21
N ILE A 63 -9.30 -5.56 -10.42
CA ILE A 63 -9.92 -5.05 -11.67
C ILE A 63 -11.43 -5.24 -11.64
N ALA A 64 -11.93 -6.39 -11.16
CA ALA A 64 -13.36 -6.64 -11.04
C ALA A 64 -14.05 -5.68 -10.06
N LEU A 65 -13.40 -5.34 -8.94
CA LEU A 65 -13.90 -4.35 -7.98
C LEU A 65 -13.98 -2.95 -8.58
N LEU A 66 -12.97 -2.53 -9.35
CA LEU A 66 -12.98 -1.23 -10.03
C LEU A 66 -14.08 -1.14 -11.09
N LYS A 67 -14.35 -2.24 -11.81
CA LYS A 67 -15.49 -2.32 -12.74
C LYS A 67 -16.84 -2.20 -12.01
N HIS A 68 -16.97 -2.80 -10.84
CA HIS A 68 -18.21 -2.75 -10.06
C HIS A 68 -18.54 -1.32 -9.56
N ILE A 69 -17.53 -0.51 -9.26
CA ILE A 69 -17.71 0.92 -8.91
C ILE A 69 -17.80 1.82 -10.15
N ASN A 70 -17.85 1.23 -11.35
CA ASN A 70 -17.92 1.91 -12.64
C ASN A 70 -16.76 2.89 -12.90
N MET A 71 -15.58 2.60 -12.32
CA MET A 71 -14.39 3.44 -12.45
C MET A 71 -13.56 2.97 -13.65
N ASN A 72 -13.42 3.84 -14.66
CA ASN A 72 -12.63 3.56 -15.85
C ASN A 72 -11.17 3.93 -15.62
N ALA A 73 -10.37 2.97 -15.17
CA ALA A 73 -8.98 3.17 -14.78
C ALA A 73 -8.00 2.24 -15.53
N GLU A 74 -6.77 2.72 -15.72
CA GLU A 74 -5.67 1.93 -16.25
C GLU A 74 -4.98 1.20 -15.10
N CYS A 75 -4.98 -0.14 -15.14
CA CYS A 75 -4.40 -0.95 -14.06
C CYS A 75 -3.15 -1.67 -14.55
N SER A 76 -2.05 -1.50 -13.83
CA SER A 76 -0.79 -2.21 -14.05
C SER A 76 -0.48 -3.04 -12.81
N GLN A 77 0.07 -4.24 -12.99
CA GLN A 77 0.56 -5.05 -11.88
C GLN A 77 2.07 -4.85 -11.75
N GLN A 78 2.52 -4.57 -10.54
CA GLN A 78 3.93 -4.53 -10.17
C GLN A 78 4.24 -5.72 -9.27
N GLU A 79 5.16 -6.57 -9.71
CA GLU A 79 5.72 -7.62 -8.87
C GLU A 79 6.79 -7.01 -7.96
N MET A 80 6.71 -7.28 -6.65
CA MET A 80 7.79 -6.89 -5.75
C MET A 80 9.03 -7.70 -6.11
N GLY A 81 10.09 -7.00 -6.56
CA GLY A 81 11.42 -7.58 -6.56
C GLY A 81 11.79 -7.98 -5.14
N ASN A 82 12.33 -9.19 -4.97
CA ASN A 82 12.78 -9.73 -3.68
C ASN A 82 13.87 -8.84 -3.06
N SER A 83 13.48 -7.78 -2.36
CA SER A 83 14.36 -7.02 -1.48
C SER A 83 14.37 -7.72 -0.12
N SER A 84 15.15 -8.80 -0.05
CA SER A 84 15.35 -9.60 1.16
C SER A 84 16.06 -8.79 2.25
N SER A 85 15.34 -8.06 3.10
CA SER A 85 15.93 -7.61 4.36
C SER A 85 15.87 -8.76 5.36
N SER A 86 17.04 -9.29 5.73
CA SER A 86 17.15 -10.38 6.71
C SER A 86 16.91 -9.93 8.16
N ASN A 87 16.53 -8.66 8.35
CA ASN A 87 16.33 -8.08 9.66
C ASN A 87 15.02 -8.59 10.26
N VAL A 88 15.08 -9.05 11.51
CA VAL A 88 13.95 -9.59 12.26
C VAL A 88 13.51 -8.56 13.29
N VAL A 89 12.20 -8.38 13.43
CA VAL A 89 11.61 -7.53 14.45
C VAL A 89 11.86 -8.11 15.83
N SER A 90 12.48 -7.34 16.73
CA SER A 90 12.78 -7.82 18.09
C SER A 90 11.71 -7.49 19.15
N PHE A 91 10.65 -6.76 18.77
CA PHE A 91 9.66 -6.19 19.70
C PHE A 91 8.21 -6.22 19.18
N GLY A 92 7.26 -5.95 20.07
CA GLY A 92 5.84 -5.78 19.73
C GLY A 92 5.15 -7.07 19.28
N GLN A 93 4.00 -6.90 18.61
CA GLN A 93 3.12 -8.00 18.16
C GLN A 93 3.77 -8.91 17.10
N TYR A 94 4.69 -8.37 16.31
CA TYR A 94 5.35 -9.08 15.20
C TYR A 94 6.77 -9.53 15.53
N LYS A 95 7.10 -9.64 16.82
CA LYS A 95 8.41 -10.11 17.28
C LYS A 95 8.74 -11.48 16.68
N GLY A 96 9.93 -11.59 16.07
CA GLY A 96 10.40 -12.81 15.40
C GLY A 96 10.06 -12.89 13.91
N MET A 97 9.32 -11.94 13.35
CA MET A 97 9.06 -11.86 11.91
C MET A 97 10.08 -10.97 11.19
N LEU A 98 10.35 -11.24 9.92
CA LEU A 98 11.19 -10.37 9.10
C LEU A 98 10.49 -9.03 8.86
N TYR A 99 11.28 -7.96 8.77
CA TYR A 99 10.78 -6.65 8.35
C TYR A 99 10.15 -6.71 6.95
N SER A 100 10.69 -7.55 6.04
CA SER A 100 10.09 -7.88 4.74
C SER A 100 8.68 -8.53 4.83
N ASP A 101 8.35 -9.19 5.93
CA ASP A 101 7.03 -9.85 6.09
C ASP A 101 6.01 -8.96 6.81
N LEU A 102 6.39 -7.76 7.25
CA LEU A 102 5.48 -6.89 7.99
C LEU A 102 4.40 -6.27 7.09
N PRO A 103 3.17 -6.11 7.63
CA PRO A 103 2.13 -5.33 6.97
C PRO A 103 2.54 -3.85 6.86
N ASP A 104 2.18 -3.21 5.76
CA ASP A 104 2.56 -1.80 5.50
C ASP A 104 1.91 -0.85 6.47
N ALA A 105 0.64 -1.10 6.84
CA ALA A 105 -0.03 -0.35 7.88
C ALA A 105 0.76 -0.38 9.20
N TYR A 106 1.41 -1.51 9.51
CA TYR A 106 2.25 -1.63 10.70
C TYR A 106 3.61 -0.93 10.51
N LEU A 107 4.21 -0.99 9.32
CA LEU A 107 5.44 -0.25 9.00
C LEU A 107 5.24 1.27 9.05
N LEU A 108 4.13 1.77 8.48
CA LEU A 108 3.73 3.18 8.56
C LEU A 108 3.44 3.59 10.00
N TRP A 109 2.71 2.78 10.76
CA TRP A 109 2.52 3.03 12.18
C TRP A 109 3.85 3.07 12.95
N LEU A 110 4.77 2.14 12.67
CA LEU A 110 6.11 2.12 13.26
C LEU A 110 6.92 3.37 12.90
N LYS A 111 6.79 3.90 11.67
CA LYS A 111 7.43 5.15 11.24
C LYS A 111 7.12 6.30 12.19
N ASP A 112 5.86 6.43 12.58
CA ASP A 112 5.36 7.55 13.37
C ASP A 112 5.45 7.30 14.89
N ASN A 113 5.35 6.04 15.33
CA ASN A 113 5.21 5.69 16.74
C ASN A 113 6.47 5.08 17.37
N TYR A 114 7.38 4.50 16.59
CA TYR A 114 8.55 3.81 17.13
C TYR A 114 9.83 4.66 17.01
N ARG A 115 10.41 5.02 18.17
CA ARG A 115 11.68 5.77 18.27
C ARG A 115 12.87 4.92 18.71
N GLY A 116 12.75 3.60 18.64
CA GLY A 116 13.81 2.70 19.10
C GLY A 116 14.98 2.57 18.12
N ARG A 117 15.95 1.73 18.50
CA ARG A 117 17.20 1.48 17.75
C ARG A 117 16.97 0.91 16.35
N GLU A 118 15.86 0.20 16.13
CA GLU A 118 15.52 -0.43 14.85
C GLU A 118 14.73 0.48 13.90
N SER A 119 14.54 1.75 14.24
CA SER A 119 13.86 2.74 13.38
C SER A 119 14.53 2.91 12.00
N ALA A 120 15.85 2.68 11.93
CA ALA A 120 16.59 2.66 10.67
C ALA A 120 16.14 1.53 9.73
N PHE A 121 15.82 0.34 10.26
CA PHE A 121 15.36 -0.80 9.47
C PHE A 121 13.94 -0.59 8.95
N VAL A 122 13.07 0.05 9.75
CA VAL A 122 11.73 0.47 9.31
C VAL A 122 11.83 1.44 8.14
N ARG A 123 12.69 2.46 8.25
CA ARG A 123 12.90 3.44 7.16
C ARG A 123 13.48 2.79 5.91
N GLN A 124 14.46 1.90 6.06
CA GLN A 124 15.05 1.18 4.93
C GLN A 124 14.00 0.32 4.21
N GLU A 125 13.13 -0.38 4.95
CA GLU A 125 12.05 -1.14 4.33
C GLU A 125 10.99 -0.27 3.67
N LEU A 126 10.65 0.88 4.25
CA LEU A 126 9.76 1.84 3.60
C LEU A 126 10.36 2.34 2.28
N THR A 127 11.66 2.68 2.26
CA THR A 127 12.36 3.04 1.01
C THR A 127 12.37 1.90 0.00
N ASN A 128 12.67 0.66 0.43
CA ASN A 128 12.67 -0.51 -0.46
C ASN A 128 11.30 -0.76 -1.09
N ARG A 129 10.22 -0.42 -0.36
CA ARG A 129 8.83 -0.64 -0.77
C ARG A 129 8.19 0.55 -1.48
N ASN A 130 8.91 1.67 -1.64
CA ASN A 130 8.36 2.96 -2.09
C ASN A 130 7.08 3.35 -1.30
N LEU A 131 7.15 3.26 0.03
CA LEU A 131 6.06 3.61 0.97
C LEU A 131 6.44 4.78 1.88
#